data_AF-A0A011Q9T6-F1
#
_entry.id   AF-A0A011Q9T6-F1
#
_cell.length_a   1.000
_cell.length_b   1.000
_cell.length_c   1.000
_cell.angle_alpha   90.00
_cell.angle_beta   90.00
_cell.angle_gamma   90.00
#
_symmetry.space_group_name_H-M   'P 1'
#
loop_
_entity.id
_entity.type
_entity.pdbx_description
1 polymer ?
#
loop_
_entity_poly.entity_id
_entity_poly.type
_entity_poly.pdbx_seq_one_letter_code
_entity_poly.pdbx_strand_id
1 'polypeptide(L)'
;MNRFEPSDTLKRLPRQYFAYLAAKKEKIRQKHDDIIDLGVGNPDLPAPGFVTQALQQAAADPQFDQYGPGRGQEDLRQAVAEYYFREQGVSLDPDSEVSILHGSKAGLAQSRGYSSLAQSLLPGLCFRHPFGWWRDRRFTAAGGKQFFAGLQQSRPGQG
;
A
#
# COMPACT_ATOMS: atom_id res chain seq x y z
N MET A 1 -0.04 28.41 -23.54
CA MET A 1 -0.05 27.12 -22.82
C MET A 1 -0.06 26.00 -23.84
N ASN A 2 1.01 25.21 -23.95
CA ASN A 2 1.03 24.07 -24.86
C ASN A 2 0.20 22.93 -24.30
N ARG A 3 -0.68 22.36 -25.12
CA ARG A 3 -1.50 21.19 -24.76
C ARG A 3 -0.73 19.93 -25.16
N PHE A 4 -0.40 19.10 -24.17
CA PHE A 4 0.28 17.83 -24.39
C PHE A 4 -0.73 16.70 -24.51
N GLU A 5 -0.57 15.86 -25.53
CA GLU A 5 -1.38 14.65 -25.70
C GLU A 5 -0.90 13.55 -24.74
N PRO A 6 -1.80 12.94 -23.94
CA PRO A 6 -1.43 11.85 -23.04
C PRO A 6 -0.96 10.60 -23.79
N SER A 7 -0.03 9.85 -23.20
CA SER A 7 0.43 8.57 -23.74
C SER A 7 -0.68 7.50 -23.73
N ASP A 8 -0.56 6.50 -24.61
CA ASP A 8 -1.54 5.41 -24.72
C ASP A 8 -1.64 4.59 -23.43
N THR A 9 -0.54 4.49 -22.67
CA THR A 9 -0.52 3.87 -21.34
C THR A 9 -1.46 4.60 -20.37
N LEU A 10 -1.41 5.94 -20.35
CA LEU A 10 -2.27 6.75 -19.49
C LEU A 10 -3.74 6.64 -19.93
N LYS A 11 -4.01 6.64 -21.24
CA LYS A 11 -5.36 6.51 -21.80
C LYS A 11 -6.03 5.18 -21.42
N ARG A 12 -5.25 4.12 -21.22
CA ARG A 12 -5.75 2.79 -20.83
C ARG A 12 -6.01 2.64 -19.33
N LEU A 13 -5.54 3.57 -18.48
CA LEU A 13 -5.76 3.44 -17.04
C LEU A 13 -7.25 3.52 -16.73
N PRO A 14 -7.82 2.54 -16.00
CA PRO A 14 -9.21 2.58 -15.60
C PRO A 14 -9.45 3.78 -14.70
N ARG A 15 -10.66 4.33 -14.77
CA ARG A 15 -11.07 5.42 -13.90
C ARG A 15 -10.90 5.00 -12.43
N GLN A 16 -10.25 5.85 -11.64
CA GLN A 16 -10.09 5.63 -10.20
C GLN A 16 -11.47 5.62 -9.53
N TYR A 17 -11.91 4.45 -9.10
CA TYR A 17 -13.26 4.23 -8.59
C TYR A 17 -13.58 5.06 -7.34
N PHE A 18 -12.64 5.14 -6.39
CA PHE A 18 -12.83 5.94 -5.18
C PHE A 18 -12.92 7.43 -5.48
N ALA A 19 -12.17 7.94 -6.46
CA ALA A 19 -12.27 9.33 -6.89
C ALA A 19 -13.64 9.63 -7.51
N TYR A 20 -14.17 8.71 -8.31
CA TYR A 20 -15.53 8.82 -8.85
C TYR A 20 -16.59 8.80 -7.74
N LEU A 21 -16.49 7.88 -6.78
CA LEU A 21 -17.42 7.81 -5.65
C LEU A 21 -17.36 9.08 -4.78
N ALA A 22 -16.16 9.58 -4.48
CA ALA A 22 -15.98 10.81 -3.72
C ALA A 22 -16.67 12.01 -4.41
N ALA A 23 -16.49 12.16 -5.73
CA ALA A 23 -17.15 13.21 -6.50
C ALA A 23 -18.67 13.06 -6.53
N LYS A 24 -19.20 11.82 -6.54
CA LYS A 24 -20.64 11.57 -6.48
C LYS A 24 -21.20 11.89 -5.09
N LYS A 25 -20.49 11.49 -4.03
CA LYS A 25 -20.83 11.78 -2.63
C LYS A 25 -20.94 13.27 -2.39
N GLU A 26 -19.97 14.05 -2.85
CA GLU A 26 -19.97 15.51 -2.69
C GLU A 26 -21.20 16.18 -3.32
N LYS A 27 -21.60 15.74 -4.52
CA LYS A 27 -22.82 16.24 -5.18
C LYS A 27 -24.10 15.94 -4.40
N ILE A 28 -24.13 14.84 -3.65
CA ILE A 28 -25.28 14.45 -2.84
C ILE A 28 -25.26 15.23 -1.52
N ARG A 29 -24.08 15.47 -0.94
CA ARG A 29 -23.89 16.26 0.28
C ARG A 29 -24.40 17.69 0.13
N GLN A 30 -24.31 18.27 -1.07
CA GLN A 30 -24.89 19.58 -1.37
C GLN A 30 -26.43 19.61 -1.36
N LYS A 31 -27.09 18.45 -1.37
CA LYS A 31 -28.56 18.32 -1.45
C LYS A 31 -29.18 17.71 -0.20
N HIS A 32 -28.37 17.04 0.63
CA HIS A 32 -28.81 16.31 1.80
C HIS A 32 -27.77 16.48 2.90
N ASP A 33 -28.22 16.95 4.07
CA ASP A 33 -27.35 17.23 5.21
C ASP A 33 -26.92 15.95 5.96
N ASP A 34 -27.66 14.85 5.80
CA ASP A 34 -27.45 13.61 6.53
C ASP A 34 -27.01 12.47 5.59
N ILE A 35 -25.69 12.30 5.43
CA ILE A 35 -25.09 11.24 4.62
C ILE A 35 -24.18 10.38 5.50
N ILE A 36 -24.55 9.11 5.63
CA ILE A 36 -23.69 8.09 6.24
C ILE A 36 -22.63 7.66 5.21
N ASP A 37 -21.38 8.01 5.48
CA ASP A 37 -20.25 7.70 4.60
C ASP A 37 -19.55 6.41 5.01
N LEU A 38 -19.82 5.32 4.28
CA LEU A 38 -19.17 4.02 4.44
C LEU A 38 -18.16 3.75 3.31
N GLY A 39 -17.78 4.78 2.53
CA GLY A 39 -17.05 4.61 1.29
C GLY A 39 -15.53 4.47 1.45
N VAL A 40 -14.95 5.15 2.43
CA VAL A 40 -13.51 5.13 2.72
C VAL A 40 -13.34 4.81 4.20
N GLY A 41 -12.55 3.80 4.52
CA GLY A 41 -12.21 3.43 5.91
C GLY A 41 -11.26 4.43 6.55
N ASN A 42 -11.68 5.68 6.66
CA ASN A 42 -10.95 6.73 7.37
C ASN A 42 -11.40 6.71 8.85
N PRO A 43 -10.48 6.66 9.83
CA PRO A 43 -10.86 6.80 11.22
C PRO A 43 -11.55 8.15 11.45
N ASP A 44 -12.60 8.12 12.26
CA ASP A 44 -13.43 9.26 12.66
C ASP A 44 -12.90 9.96 13.92
N LEU A 45 -12.05 9.27 14.68
CA LEU A 45 -11.38 9.80 15.87
C LEU A 45 -10.15 10.65 15.52
N PRO A 46 -9.87 11.71 16.29
CA PRO A 46 -8.64 12.48 16.13
C PRO A 46 -7.42 11.60 16.39
N ALA A 47 -6.29 11.98 15.78
CA ALA A 47 -5.02 11.36 16.13
C ALA A 47 -4.74 11.52 17.63
N PRO A 48 -4.15 10.51 18.30
CA PRO A 48 -3.79 10.63 19.72
C PRO A 48 -2.87 11.83 19.96
N GLY A 49 -3.07 12.55 21.06
CA GLY A 49 -2.37 13.82 21.34
C GLY A 49 -0.85 13.71 21.33
N PHE A 50 -0.29 12.60 21.82
CA PHE A 50 1.15 12.36 21.81
C PHE A 50 1.74 12.27 20.39
N VAL A 51 0.97 11.77 19.41
CA VAL A 51 1.40 11.71 17.99
C VAL A 51 1.44 13.11 17.41
N THR A 52 0.41 13.92 17.68
CA THR A 52 0.36 15.32 17.23
C THR A 52 1.51 16.13 17.84
N GLN A 53 1.82 15.92 19.12
CA GLN A 53 2.94 16.58 19.78
C GLN A 53 4.29 16.16 19.20
N ALA A 54 4.52 14.87 18.98
CA ALA A 54 5.75 14.37 18.35
C ALA A 54 5.94 14.94 16.94
N LEU A 55 4.86 15.03 16.15
CA LEU A 55 4.87 15.66 14.84
C LEU A 55 5.25 17.15 14.91
N GLN A 56 4.66 17.90 15.86
CA GLN A 56 4.98 19.31 16.06
C GLN A 56 6.44 19.53 16.44
N GLN A 57 6.98 18.68 17.33
CA GLN A 57 8.38 18.73 17.73
C GLN A 57 9.31 18.42 16.55
N ALA A 58 9.03 17.35 15.80
CA ALA A 58 9.82 17.00 14.61
C ALA A 58 9.76 18.08 13.53
N ALA A 59 8.60 18.71 13.31
CA ALA A 59 8.45 19.78 12.33
C ALA A 59 9.16 21.09 12.70
N ALA A 60 9.44 21.30 13.99
CA ALA A 60 10.16 22.48 14.48
C ALA A 60 11.69 22.28 14.49
N ASP A 61 12.16 21.07 14.25
CA ASP A 61 13.57 20.72 14.35
C ASP A 61 14.24 20.72 12.96
N PRO A 62 15.22 21.61 12.71
CA PRO A 62 15.89 21.72 11.42
C PRO A 62 16.59 20.43 10.95
N GLN A 63 16.86 19.49 11.86
CA GLN A 63 17.46 18.20 11.48
C GLN A 63 16.56 17.38 10.53
N PHE A 64 15.24 17.61 10.56
CA PHE A 64 14.27 16.90 9.74
C PHE A 64 13.85 17.66 8.47
N ASP A 65 14.44 18.82 8.19
CA ASP A 65 14.15 19.59 6.97
C ASP A 65 14.70 18.93 5.70
N GLN A 66 15.67 18.02 5.86
CA GLN A 66 16.31 17.30 4.77
C GLN A 66 15.66 15.95 4.51
N TYR A 67 15.99 15.35 3.36
CA TYR A 67 15.56 13.99 3.06
C TYR A 67 16.10 13.02 4.12
N GLY A 68 15.17 12.27 4.74
CA GLY A 68 15.54 11.19 5.63
C GLY A 68 16.28 10.05 4.90
N PRO A 69 16.92 9.16 5.65
CA PRO A 69 17.60 7.99 5.09
C PRO A 69 16.62 7.14 4.27
N GLY A 70 17.11 6.54 3.17
CA GLY A 70 16.25 5.91 2.15
C GLY A 70 15.39 4.72 2.63
N ARG A 71 15.75 4.08 3.75
CA ARG A 71 14.97 3.01 4.40
C ARG A 71 14.12 3.49 5.58
N GLY A 72 14.20 4.77 5.94
CA GLY A 72 13.63 5.34 7.15
C GLY A 72 14.63 5.47 8.30
N GLN A 73 14.29 6.35 9.25
CA GLN A 73 15.11 6.63 10.42
C GLN A 73 15.35 5.37 11.25
N GLU A 74 16.54 5.26 11.83
CA GLU A 74 16.96 4.07 12.61
C GLU A 74 16.05 3.82 13.79
N ASP A 75 15.80 4.83 14.62
CA ASP A 75 14.93 4.74 15.80
C ASP A 75 13.53 4.22 15.45
N LEU A 76 13.00 4.65 14.30
CA LEU A 76 11.69 4.19 13.82
C LEU A 76 11.73 2.73 13.36
N ARG A 77 12.82 2.28 12.72
CA ARG A 77 12.98 0.88 12.31
C ARG A 77 13.09 -0.04 13.52
N GLN A 78 13.83 0.37 14.55
CA GLN A 78 13.93 -0.37 15.82
C GLN A 78 12.57 -0.46 16.52
N ALA A 79 11.86 0.66 16.67
CA ALA A 79 10.52 0.68 17.27
C ALA A 79 9.52 -0.24 16.55
N VAL A 80 9.61 -0.34 15.22
CA VAL A 80 8.78 -1.27 14.42
C VAL A 80 9.14 -2.73 14.72
N ALA A 81 10.42 -3.07 14.79
CA ALA A 81 10.87 -4.44 15.13
C ALA A 81 10.40 -4.84 16.54
N GLU A 82 10.57 -3.95 17.52
CA GLU A 82 10.10 -4.16 18.90
C GLU A 82 8.59 -4.31 19.00
N TYR A 83 7.84 -3.45 18.30
CA TYR A 83 6.38 -3.57 18.20
C TYR A 83 5.97 -4.91 17.64
N TYR A 84 6.61 -5.35 16.55
CA TYR A 84 6.27 -6.60 15.89
C TYR A 84 6.59 -7.81 16.78
N PHE A 85 7.69 -7.77 17.52
CA PHE A 85 8.02 -8.78 18.51
C PHE A 85 7.00 -8.81 19.65
N ARG A 86 6.60 -7.65 20.18
CA ARG A 86 5.63 -7.56 21.28
C ARG A 86 4.25 -8.10 20.90
N GLU A 87 3.76 -7.75 19.71
CA GLU A 87 2.39 -8.10 19.29
C GLU A 87 2.29 -9.48 18.65
N GLN A 88 3.34 -9.93 17.95
CA GLN A 88 3.32 -11.14 17.11
C GLN A 88 4.36 -12.19 17.52
N GLY A 89 5.27 -11.88 18.44
CA GLY A 89 6.34 -12.79 18.88
C GLY A 89 7.41 -13.04 17.83
N VAL A 90 7.45 -12.25 16.75
CA VAL A 90 8.40 -12.43 15.65
C VAL A 90 9.56 -11.45 15.80
N SER A 91 10.77 -11.99 15.88
CA SER A 91 12.00 -11.20 15.86
C SER A 91 12.30 -10.75 14.43
N LEU A 92 12.55 -9.45 14.25
CA LEU A 92 12.95 -8.85 12.98
C LEU A 92 14.29 -8.12 13.15
N ASP A 93 15.16 -8.21 12.16
CA ASP A 93 16.36 -7.36 12.06
C ASP A 93 15.98 -5.98 11.50
N PRO A 94 16.10 -4.88 12.28
CA PRO A 94 15.71 -3.55 11.84
C PRO A 94 16.54 -3.03 10.64
N ASP A 95 17.75 -3.54 10.41
CA ASP A 95 18.62 -3.09 9.33
C ASP A 95 18.36 -3.80 8.00
N SER A 96 17.99 -5.08 8.04
CA SER A 96 17.78 -5.89 6.84
C SER A 96 16.32 -6.21 6.51
N GLU A 97 15.43 -6.25 7.51
CA GLU A 97 14.04 -6.72 7.35
C GLU A 97 12.98 -5.61 7.50
N VAL A 98 13.37 -4.41 7.93
CA VAL A 98 12.45 -3.28 8.12
C VAL A 98 12.74 -2.14 7.14
N SER A 99 11.71 -1.67 6.45
CA SER A 99 11.78 -0.50 5.57
C SER A 99 10.52 0.35 5.69
N ILE A 100 10.71 1.65 5.91
CA ILE A 100 9.62 2.62 6.12
C ILE A 100 9.20 3.22 4.78
N LEU A 101 7.90 3.17 4.49
CA LEU A 101 7.34 3.56 3.20
C LEU A 101 6.13 4.48 3.38
N HIS A 102 5.83 5.28 2.36
CA HIS A 102 4.67 6.18 2.34
C HIS A 102 3.35 5.43 2.15
N GLY A 103 2.94 4.71 3.20
CA GLY A 103 1.74 3.91 3.23
C GLY A 103 1.85 2.60 2.45
N SER A 104 0.93 1.68 2.79
CA SER A 104 0.91 0.32 2.25
C SER A 104 0.75 0.27 0.73
N LYS A 105 0.02 1.22 0.13
CA LYS A 105 -0.16 1.29 -1.33
C LYS A 105 1.14 1.56 -2.07
N ALA A 106 1.95 2.49 -1.58
CA ALA A 106 3.26 2.75 -2.18
C ALA A 106 4.19 1.56 -1.98
N GLY A 107 4.15 0.94 -0.79
CA GLY A 107 4.95 -0.24 -0.52
C GLY A 107 4.62 -1.43 -1.41
N LEU A 108 3.34 -1.69 -1.68
CA LEU A 108 2.92 -2.73 -2.63
C LEU A 108 3.33 -2.44 -4.07
N ALA A 109 3.29 -1.17 -4.50
CA ALA A 109 3.73 -0.80 -5.83
C ALA A 109 5.25 -0.97 -5.98
N GLN A 110 6.01 -0.56 -4.95
CA GLN A 110 7.46 -0.62 -4.95
C GLN A 110 7.98 -2.05 -4.80
N SER A 111 7.38 -2.87 -3.93
CA SER A 111 7.76 -4.28 -3.77
C SER A 111 7.55 -5.08 -5.06
N ARG A 112 6.52 -4.73 -5.85
CA ARG A 112 6.34 -5.31 -7.19
C ARG A 112 7.41 -4.88 -8.17
N GLY A 113 7.87 -3.62 -8.14
CA GLY A 113 9.00 -3.16 -8.94
C GLY A 113 10.28 -3.94 -8.61
N TYR A 114 10.56 -4.17 -7.33
CA TYR A 114 11.67 -5.03 -6.90
C TYR A 114 11.48 -6.48 -7.36
N SER A 115 10.26 -7.01 -7.29
CA SER A 115 9.98 -8.36 -7.78
C SER A 115 10.20 -8.51 -9.29
N SER A 116 9.89 -7.50 -10.12
CA SER A 116 10.14 -7.61 -11.57
C SER A 116 11.63 -7.56 -11.90
N LEU A 117 12.41 -6.77 -11.16
CA LEU A 117 13.87 -6.75 -11.25
C LEU A 117 14.47 -8.08 -10.74
N ALA A 118 14.00 -8.61 -9.62
CA ALA A 118 14.41 -9.91 -9.10
C ALA A 118 14.02 -11.07 -10.05
N GLN A 119 12.85 -11.00 -10.70
CA GLN A 119 12.39 -11.97 -11.69
C GLN A 119 13.25 -11.94 -12.97
N SER A 120 13.78 -10.78 -13.35
CA SER A 120 14.74 -10.66 -14.45
C SER A 120 16.13 -11.22 -14.12
N LEU A 121 16.50 -11.24 -12.84
CA LEU A 121 17.78 -11.79 -12.35
C LEU A 121 17.68 -13.28 -12.00
N LEU A 122 16.50 -13.78 -11.62
CA LEU A 122 16.22 -15.18 -11.28
C LEU A 122 14.89 -15.62 -11.90
N PRO A 123 14.87 -15.99 -13.20
CA PRO A 123 13.67 -16.48 -13.86
C PRO A 123 13.26 -17.85 -13.28
N GLY A 124 12.41 -17.83 -12.25
CA GLY A 124 11.91 -19.03 -11.58
C GLY A 124 11.34 -18.82 -10.18
N LEU A 125 11.57 -17.66 -9.56
CA LEU A 125 11.07 -17.39 -8.21
C LEU A 125 9.57 -17.03 -8.22
N CYS A 126 8.72 -18.01 -7.92
CA CYS A 126 7.27 -17.81 -7.78
C CYS A 126 6.93 -17.28 -6.38
N PHE A 127 6.56 -16.00 -6.27
CA PHE A 127 6.01 -15.44 -5.03
C PHE A 127 4.55 -15.87 -4.85
N ARG A 128 4.29 -16.81 -3.93
CA ARG A 128 2.94 -17.23 -3.55
C ARG A 128 2.42 -16.32 -2.44
N HIS A 129 1.44 -15.46 -2.74
CA HIS A 129 0.78 -14.61 -1.74
C HIS A 129 -0.62 -15.15 -1.36
N PRO A 130 -0.94 -15.29 -0.06
CA PRO A 130 -2.18 -15.93 0.40
C PRO A 130 -3.44 -15.02 0.47
N PHE A 131 -3.36 -13.71 0.19
CA PHE A 131 -4.52 -12.80 0.32
C PHE A 131 -5.13 -12.41 -1.04
N GLY A 132 -6.35 -12.91 -1.29
CA GLY A 132 -6.99 -12.93 -2.62
C GLY A 132 -7.98 -11.80 -2.96
N TRP A 133 -8.39 -10.93 -2.03
CA TRP A 133 -9.52 -10.02 -2.29
C TRP A 133 -9.16 -8.67 -2.94
N TRP A 134 -7.93 -8.16 -2.78
CA TRP A 134 -7.55 -6.84 -3.32
C TRP A 134 -7.10 -6.89 -4.81
N ARG A 135 -7.00 -8.09 -5.40
CA ARG A 135 -6.37 -8.30 -6.71
C ARG A 135 -7.30 -8.22 -7.92
N ASP A 136 -8.60 -7.99 -7.73
CA ASP A 136 -9.56 -8.11 -8.85
C ASP A 136 -9.59 -6.91 -9.81
N ARG A 137 -8.72 -5.90 -9.59
CA ARG A 137 -8.43 -4.90 -10.61
C ARG A 137 -7.18 -5.29 -11.41
N ARG A 138 -7.43 -5.96 -12.52
CA ARG A 138 -6.50 -6.23 -13.62
C ARG A 138 -5.80 -4.92 -14.06
N PHE A 139 -4.58 -4.71 -13.58
CA PHE A 139 -3.62 -3.79 -14.22
C PHE A 139 -2.63 -4.64 -15.02
N THR A 140 -2.94 -4.88 -16.29
CA THR A 140 -2.05 -5.53 -17.26
C THR A 140 -1.04 -4.51 -17.77
N ALA A 141 0.02 -4.25 -17.01
CA ALA A 141 1.24 -3.66 -17.56
C ALA A 141 2.26 -4.79 -17.72
N ALA A 142 2.77 -4.96 -18.94
CA ALA A 142 3.61 -6.05 -19.44
C ALA A 142 2.87 -7.36 -19.76
N GLY A 143 2.94 -7.78 -21.02
CA GLY A 143 2.22 -8.91 -21.62
C GLY A 143 2.69 -10.30 -21.16
N GLY A 144 2.57 -10.60 -19.87
CA GLY A 144 2.78 -11.94 -19.33
C GLY A 144 1.55 -12.84 -19.55
N LYS A 145 1.76 -14.02 -20.14
CA LYS A 145 0.72 -15.05 -20.33
C LYS A 145 0.18 -15.51 -18.97
N GLN A 146 -1.14 -15.73 -18.92
CA GLN A 146 -1.85 -16.28 -17.76
C GLN A 146 -1.64 -17.79 -17.69
N PHE A 147 -1.17 -18.31 -16.55
CA PHE A 147 -1.27 -19.73 -16.22
C PHE A 147 -2.20 -19.88 -15.01
N PHE A 148 -3.34 -20.54 -15.23
CA PHE A 148 -4.23 -20.98 -14.16
C PHE A 148 -3.77 -22.36 -13.69
N ALA A 149 -3.26 -22.47 -12.46
CA ALA A 149 -3.23 -23.73 -11.74
C ALA A 149 -4.47 -23.77 -10.85
N GLY A 150 -5.47 -24.55 -11.25
CA GLY A 150 -6.66 -24.79 -10.44
C GLY A 150 -6.25 -25.45 -9.11
N LEU A 151 -6.69 -24.86 -7.99
CA LEU A 151 -6.65 -25.53 -6.69
C LEU A 151 -7.71 -26.63 -6.69
N GLN A 152 -7.31 -27.83 -7.11
CA GLN A 152 -8.11 -29.03 -6.90
C GLN A 152 -8.05 -29.35 -5.41
N GLN A 153 -9.13 -29.06 -4.69
CA GLN A 153 -9.30 -29.43 -3.28
C GLN A 153 -9.38 -30.96 -3.18
N SER A 154 -8.28 -31.62 -2.83
CA SER A 154 -8.29 -32.99 -2.34
C SER A 154 -8.93 -33.02 -0.96
N ARG A 155 -10.13 -33.61 -0.86
CA ARG A 155 -10.77 -33.91 0.42
C ARG A 155 -10.01 -35.07 1.11
N PRO A 156 -9.64 -34.98 2.39
CA PRO A 156 -9.19 -36.14 3.14
C PRO A 156 -10.40 -37.04 3.43
N GLY A 157 -10.21 -38.35 3.24
CA GLY A 157 -11.23 -39.38 3.41
C GLY A 157 -11.79 -39.42 4.84
N GLN A 158 -13.10 -39.67 4.92
CA GLN A 158 -13.77 -40.15 6.12
C GLN A 158 -14.04 -41.64 5.95
N GLY A 159 -13.75 -42.43 7.00
CA GLY A 159 -14.40 -43.71 7.31
C GLY A 159 -14.10 -44.89 6.40
#